data_AF-A0A183IW81-F1
#
_entry.id   AF-A0A183IW81-F1
#
_cell.length_a   1.000
_cell.length_b   1.000
_cell.length_c   1.000
_cell.angle_alpha   90.00
_cell.angle_beta   90.00
_cell.angle_gamma   90.00
#
_symmetry.space_group_name_H-M   'P 1'
#
loop_
_entity.id
_entity.type
_entity.pdbx_description
1 polymer ?
#
loop_
_entity_poly.entity_id
_entity_poly.type
_entity_poly.pdbx_seq_one_letter_code
_entity_poly.pdbx_strand_id
1 'polypeptide(L)'
;MYVMKAEFSKDEEVPFNPDSGKLHEVHRGPFSYSDQESESPFFYPPPKSGEVPHHMKPDAISLQLHLQNERRRLIGMTPEEREWRKKYILDQKLHPDEPFYVEEVRMPLNPIRRFYRYPWDAFEQKFLIPKLGLYWGHFLRVFVPKFMLAVFGVGFYYYTLKYNHKTWINRKRHLFTPANRPLLRRDEIEAAYPGYIEKGIYNPQTPKDFYDLGFSRRTSHLDVGNTERPW
;
A
#
# COMPACT_ATOMS: atom_id res chain seq x y z
N MET A 1 11.23 -41.56 -35.59
CA MET A 1 10.61 -40.26 -35.92
C MET A 1 9.11 -40.46 -36.00
N TYR A 2 8.39 -40.12 -34.93
CA TYR A 2 6.92 -40.14 -34.94
C TYR A 2 6.43 -38.76 -35.34
N VAL A 3 5.75 -38.69 -36.50
CA VAL A 3 5.10 -37.48 -36.99
C VAL A 3 3.64 -37.55 -36.56
N MET A 4 3.30 -36.79 -35.52
CA MET A 4 1.90 -36.58 -35.11
C MET A 4 1.27 -35.58 -36.09
N LYS A 5 0.31 -36.02 -36.90
CA LYS A 5 -0.63 -35.14 -37.61
C LYS A 5 -1.69 -34.68 -36.60
N ALA A 6 -1.76 -33.37 -36.37
CA ALA A 6 -2.92 -32.77 -35.73
C ALA A 6 -3.97 -32.49 -36.82
N GLU A 7 -5.06 -33.26 -36.81
CA GLU A 7 -6.25 -32.96 -37.61
C GLU A 7 -7.11 -31.98 -36.80
N PHE A 8 -7.32 -30.78 -37.35
CA PHE A 8 -8.19 -29.76 -36.78
C PHE A 8 -9.64 -30.19 -37.04
N SER A 9 -10.31 -30.69 -36.00
CA SER A 9 -11.75 -30.98 -36.03
C SER A 9 -12.50 -29.69 -36.33
N LYS A 10 -13.30 -29.68 -37.40
CA LYS A 10 -14.21 -28.58 -37.71
C LYS A 10 -15.23 -28.47 -36.58
N ASP A 11 -15.32 -27.31 -35.95
CA ASP A 11 -16.44 -26.96 -35.09
C ASP A 11 -17.72 -26.92 -35.96
N GLU A 12 -18.67 -27.82 -35.69
CA GLU A 12 -20.02 -27.73 -36.24
C GLU A 12 -20.71 -26.51 -35.66
N GLU A 13 -20.96 -25.49 -36.48
CA GLU A 13 -21.86 -24.40 -36.14
C GLU A 13 -23.29 -24.94 -36.01
N VAL A 14 -23.75 -25.13 -34.78
CA VAL A 14 -25.16 -25.42 -34.49
C VAL A 14 -25.96 -24.12 -34.59
N PRO A 15 -27.03 -24.05 -35.40
CA PRO A 15 -27.79 -22.82 -35.56
C PRO A 15 -28.53 -22.43 -34.27
N PHE A 16 -28.49 -21.13 -33.96
CA PHE A 16 -29.17 -20.50 -32.82
C PHE A 16 -30.69 -20.66 -32.93
N ASN A 17 -31.26 -21.45 -32.02
CA ASN A 17 -32.70 -21.61 -31.85
C ASN A 17 -33.14 -20.89 -30.56
N PRO A 18 -33.84 -19.74 -30.65
CA PRO A 18 -34.21 -18.95 -29.47
C PRO A 18 -35.32 -19.56 -28.60
N ASP A 19 -35.97 -20.65 -29.03
CA ASP A 19 -37.18 -21.18 -28.37
C ASP A 19 -37.00 -22.52 -27.63
N SER A 20 -35.80 -23.09 -27.59
CA SER A 20 -35.56 -24.28 -26.76
C SER A 20 -35.24 -23.88 -25.33
N GLY A 21 -36.26 -23.88 -24.46
CA GLY A 21 -36.14 -23.70 -23.00
C GLY A 21 -35.36 -24.83 -22.30
N LYS A 22 -34.15 -25.14 -22.77
CA LYS A 22 -33.21 -26.04 -22.11
C LYS A 22 -32.20 -25.20 -21.34
N LEU A 23 -32.15 -25.44 -20.04
CA LEU A 23 -31.24 -24.83 -19.09
C LEU A 23 -29.80 -25.12 -19.53
N HIS A 24 -29.05 -24.10 -19.92
CA HIS A 24 -27.63 -24.23 -20.19
C HIS A 24 -26.88 -24.14 -18.85
N GLU A 25 -26.61 -25.29 -18.24
CA GLU A 25 -25.66 -25.38 -17.12
C GLU A 25 -24.23 -25.34 -17.67
N VAL A 26 -23.50 -24.27 -17.35
CA VAL A 26 -22.09 -24.15 -17.72
C VAL A 26 -21.25 -24.68 -16.57
N HIS A 27 -20.68 -25.88 -16.73
CA HIS A 27 -19.76 -26.45 -15.75
C HIS A 27 -18.34 -25.88 -15.93
N ARG A 28 -17.82 -25.20 -14.90
CA ARG A 28 -16.39 -24.86 -14.80
C ARG A 28 -15.82 -25.41 -13.48
N GLY A 29 -15.30 -26.63 -13.51
CA GLY A 29 -14.73 -27.29 -12.33
C GLY A 29 -15.78 -27.80 -11.33
N PRO A 30 -15.48 -27.87 -10.02
CA PRO A 30 -16.36 -28.52 -9.03
C PRO A 30 -17.60 -27.70 -8.62
N PHE A 31 -17.81 -26.54 -9.24
CA PHE A 31 -18.93 -25.65 -8.96
C PHE A 31 -19.75 -25.42 -10.24
N SER A 32 -21.08 -25.48 -10.14
CA SER A 32 -22.01 -25.07 -11.20
C SER A 32 -22.67 -23.75 -10.79
N TYR A 33 -22.88 -22.87 -11.78
CA TYR A 33 -23.64 -21.63 -11.63
C TYR A 33 -24.71 -21.59 -12.72
N SER A 34 -25.93 -21.20 -12.35
CA SER A 34 -27.03 -20.96 -13.30
C SER A 34 -27.08 -19.48 -13.62
N ASP A 35 -26.93 -19.11 -14.89
CA ASP A 35 -26.92 -17.70 -15.33
C ASP A 35 -28.30 -17.01 -15.26
N GLN A 36 -29.35 -17.69 -14.80
CA GLN A 36 -30.66 -17.06 -14.58
C GLN A 36 -30.80 -16.55 -13.14
N GLU A 37 -30.91 -15.22 -13.00
CA GLU A 37 -31.36 -14.56 -11.78
C GLU A 37 -32.76 -15.08 -11.41
N SER A 38 -32.94 -15.62 -10.21
CA SER A 38 -34.26 -16.04 -9.72
C SER A 38 -35.22 -14.85 -9.73
N GLU A 39 -36.43 -15.02 -10.27
CA GLU A 39 -37.49 -14.00 -10.25
C GLU A 39 -37.83 -13.63 -8.80
N SER A 40 -37.16 -12.62 -8.27
CA SER A 40 -37.44 -12.14 -6.93
C SER A 40 -38.75 -11.34 -6.96
N PRO A 41 -39.72 -11.62 -6.07
CA PRO A 41 -41.04 -10.96 -6.10
C PRO A 41 -40.99 -9.46 -5.78
N PHE A 42 -39.82 -8.93 -5.40
CA PHE A 42 -39.61 -7.54 -5.01
C PHE A 42 -38.94 -6.68 -6.10
N PHE A 43 -38.35 -7.30 -7.13
CA PHE A 43 -37.75 -6.58 -8.26
C PHE A 43 -38.47 -6.96 -9.55
N TYR A 44 -39.14 -5.99 -10.16
CA TYR A 44 -39.58 -6.10 -11.54
C TYR A 44 -38.34 -5.96 -12.43
N PRO A 45 -37.98 -6.97 -13.25
CA PRO A 45 -36.92 -6.78 -14.23
C PRO A 45 -37.35 -5.68 -15.20
N PRO A 46 -36.41 -4.87 -15.72
CA PRO A 46 -36.73 -3.91 -16.76
C PRO A 46 -37.32 -4.65 -17.98
N PRO A 47 -38.30 -4.06 -18.68
CA PRO A 47 -38.90 -4.69 -19.85
C PRO A 47 -37.82 -4.99 -20.90
N LYS A 48 -37.90 -6.17 -21.52
CA LYS A 48 -36.95 -6.58 -22.56
C LYS A 48 -37.07 -5.61 -23.75
N SER A 49 -35.96 -5.38 -24.44
CA SER A 49 -35.81 -4.34 -25.48
C SER A 49 -36.82 -4.36 -26.63
N GLY A 50 -37.61 -5.43 -26.80
CA GLY A 50 -38.66 -5.56 -27.82
C GLY A 50 -40.09 -5.32 -27.36
N GLU A 51 -40.37 -5.23 -26.06
CA GLU A 51 -41.73 -5.03 -25.51
C GLU A 51 -42.08 -3.54 -25.32
N VAL A 52 -41.15 -2.65 -25.65
CA VAL A 52 -41.32 -1.20 -25.47
C VAL A 52 -41.97 -0.61 -26.73
N PRO A 53 -43.11 0.09 -26.64
CA PRO A 53 -43.69 0.74 -27.81
C PRO A 53 -42.72 1.80 -28.36
N HIS A 54 -42.53 1.81 -29.69
CA HIS A 54 -41.47 2.55 -30.41
C HIS A 54 -41.36 4.07 -30.14
N HIS A 55 -42.29 4.68 -29.41
CA HIS A 55 -42.29 6.09 -29.06
C HIS A 55 -41.78 6.40 -27.64
N MET A 56 -41.41 5.38 -26.84
CA MET A 56 -40.84 5.56 -25.51
C MET A 56 -39.38 5.08 -25.50
N LYS A 57 -38.45 5.98 -25.76
CA LYS A 57 -37.08 5.80 -25.25
C LYS A 57 -37.15 5.98 -23.73
N PRO A 58 -36.58 5.09 -22.91
CA PRO A 58 -36.50 5.30 -21.48
C PRO A 58 -35.41 6.34 -21.22
N ASP A 59 -35.74 7.61 -21.47
CA ASP A 59 -34.96 8.69 -20.90
C ASP A 59 -35.28 8.66 -19.40
N ALA A 60 -34.39 8.06 -18.61
CA ALA A 60 -34.45 8.18 -17.16
C ALA A 60 -34.66 9.66 -16.85
N ILE A 61 -35.77 9.99 -16.19
CA ILE A 61 -36.21 11.38 -15.99
C ILE A 61 -35.27 12.03 -14.97
N SER A 62 -34.07 12.38 -15.40
CA SER A 62 -33.29 13.42 -14.77
C SER A 62 -34.07 14.70 -15.00
N LEU A 63 -34.57 15.31 -13.92
CA LEU A 63 -35.35 16.56 -13.98
C LEU A 63 -34.63 17.66 -14.78
N GLN A 64 -33.30 17.58 -14.85
CA GLN A 64 -32.46 18.46 -15.64
C GLN A 64 -32.79 18.46 -17.14
N LEU A 65 -33.08 17.31 -17.76
CA LEU A 65 -33.20 17.23 -19.22
C LEU A 65 -34.52 17.81 -19.73
N HIS A 66 -35.64 17.59 -19.03
CA HIS A 66 -36.94 18.16 -19.39
C HIS A 66 -37.05 19.65 -18.99
N LEU A 67 -36.43 20.06 -17.86
CA LEU A 67 -36.31 21.47 -17.52
C LEU A 67 -35.30 22.21 -18.41
N GLN A 68 -34.32 21.59 -19.07
CA GLN A 68 -33.31 22.35 -19.83
C GLN A 68 -33.92 23.22 -20.96
N ASN A 69 -35.07 22.83 -21.52
CA ASN A 69 -35.77 23.61 -22.54
C ASN A 69 -36.82 24.56 -21.95
N GLU A 70 -36.58 25.87 -22.04
CA GLU A 70 -37.46 26.91 -21.48
C GLU A 70 -38.89 26.89 -22.06
N ARG A 71 -39.04 26.58 -23.36
CA ARG A 71 -40.36 26.46 -24.01
C ARG A 71 -41.21 25.33 -23.40
N ARG A 72 -40.59 24.23 -23.00
CA ARG A 72 -41.29 23.10 -22.36
C ARG A 72 -41.68 23.43 -20.91
N ARG A 73 -40.87 24.24 -20.20
CA ARG A 73 -41.24 24.74 -18.86
C ARG A 73 -42.50 25.58 -18.86
N LEU A 74 -42.70 26.42 -19.88
CA LEU A 74 -43.86 27.32 -19.98
C LEU A 74 -45.19 26.57 -20.20
N ILE A 75 -45.16 25.37 -20.76
CA ILE A 75 -46.33 24.53 -21.06
C ILE A 75 -46.82 23.78 -19.81
N GLY A 76 -45.98 23.65 -18.79
CA GLY A 76 -46.26 22.87 -17.58
C GLY A 76 -46.09 21.36 -17.79
N MET A 77 -46.41 20.57 -16.76
CA MET A 77 -46.17 19.13 -16.74
C MET A 77 -47.41 18.35 -17.19
N THR A 78 -47.23 17.38 -18.09
CA THR A 78 -48.33 16.50 -18.54
C THR A 78 -48.86 15.64 -17.39
N PRO A 79 -50.09 15.11 -17.45
CA PRO A 79 -50.60 14.22 -16.41
C PRO A 79 -49.71 12.98 -16.20
N GLU A 80 -49.17 12.40 -17.27
CA GLU A 80 -48.26 11.25 -17.21
C GLU A 80 -46.94 11.61 -16.53
N GLU A 81 -46.34 12.75 -16.89
CA GLU A 81 -45.12 13.23 -16.23
C GLU A 81 -45.34 13.53 -14.74
N ARG A 82 -46.54 14.01 -14.37
CA ARG A 82 -46.92 14.21 -12.97
C ARG A 82 -46.98 12.90 -12.19
N GLU A 83 -47.46 11.83 -12.80
CA GLU A 83 -47.45 10.50 -12.18
C GLU A 83 -46.04 9.95 -12.01
N TRP A 84 -45.20 10.08 -13.04
CA TRP A 84 -43.78 9.73 -12.95
C TRP A 84 -43.04 10.55 -11.91
N ARG A 85 -43.34 11.84 -11.79
CA ARG A 85 -42.75 12.72 -10.78
C ARG A 85 -43.13 12.29 -9.36
N LYS A 86 -44.38 11.87 -9.14
CA LYS A 86 -44.83 11.33 -7.85
C LYS A 86 -44.07 10.06 -7.49
N LYS A 87 -43.87 9.14 -8.44
CA LYS A 87 -43.08 7.91 -8.25
C LYS A 87 -41.63 8.24 -7.88
N TYR A 88 -40.98 9.10 -8.67
CA TYR A 88 -39.61 9.54 -8.40
C TYR A 88 -39.45 10.14 -6.99
N ILE A 89 -40.37 11.02 -6.56
CA ILE A 89 -40.30 11.63 -5.22
C ILE A 89 -40.48 10.58 -4.13
N LEU A 90 -41.31 9.57 -4.38
CA LEU A 90 -41.51 8.46 -3.47
C LEU A 90 -40.26 7.59 -3.36
N ASP A 91 -39.55 7.35 -4.46
CA ASP A 91 -38.29 6.60 -4.50
C ASP A 91 -37.13 7.32 -3.79
N GLN A 92 -37.23 8.64 -3.59
CA GLN A 92 -36.24 9.38 -2.78
C GLN A 92 -36.43 9.19 -1.27
N LYS A 93 -37.52 8.55 -0.82
CA LYS A 93 -37.70 8.23 0.60
C LYS A 93 -36.81 7.05 0.94
N LEU A 94 -35.70 7.33 1.62
CA LEU A 94 -34.86 6.29 2.20
C LEU A 94 -35.66 5.47 3.22
N HIS A 95 -35.27 4.21 3.38
CA HIS A 95 -35.79 3.36 4.44
C HIS A 95 -35.50 4.01 5.81
N PRO A 96 -36.43 3.93 6.79
CA PRO A 96 -36.24 4.56 8.10
C PRO A 96 -34.98 4.07 8.84
N ASP A 97 -34.54 2.86 8.55
CA ASP A 97 -33.35 2.25 9.18
C ASP A 97 -32.05 2.53 8.42
N GLU A 98 -32.10 3.28 7.32
CA GLU A 98 -30.89 3.76 6.65
C GLU A 98 -30.35 5.01 7.38
N PRO A 99 -29.03 5.09 7.63
CA PRO A 99 -27.96 4.22 7.18
C PRO A 99 -27.78 2.94 8.03
N PHE A 100 -27.76 1.77 7.38
CA PHE A 100 -27.40 0.51 8.04
C PHE A 100 -25.91 0.49 8.39
N TYR A 101 -25.60 0.49 9.69
CA TYR A 101 -24.24 0.26 10.17
C TYR A 101 -23.95 -1.25 10.18
N VAL A 102 -23.40 -1.76 9.07
CA VAL A 102 -22.93 -3.15 9.00
C VAL A 102 -21.54 -3.24 9.62
N GLU A 103 -21.44 -3.80 10.83
CA GLU A 103 -20.15 -3.99 11.52
C GLU A 103 -19.22 -4.97 10.77
N GLU A 104 -19.79 -5.92 10.04
CA GLU A 104 -19.08 -7.00 9.35
C GLU A 104 -18.26 -6.52 8.15
N VAL A 105 -18.73 -5.47 7.44
CA VAL A 105 -17.99 -4.87 6.31
C VAL A 105 -16.69 -4.22 6.78
N ARG A 106 -16.54 -3.94 8.09
CA ARG A 106 -15.36 -3.24 8.57
C ARG A 106 -14.09 -4.08 8.65
N MET A 107 -14.06 -5.41 8.90
CA MET A 107 -12.74 -6.11 9.00
C MET A 107 -12.73 -7.65 8.92
N PRO A 108 -12.31 -8.26 7.79
CA PRO A 108 -11.48 -9.47 7.81
C PRO A 108 -10.01 -9.08 8.10
N LEU A 109 -9.76 -8.32 9.17
CA LEU A 109 -8.39 -7.94 9.52
C LEU A 109 -7.77 -9.03 10.40
N ASN A 110 -6.61 -9.54 9.97
CA ASN A 110 -5.84 -10.59 10.65
C ASN A 110 -5.75 -10.33 12.18
N PRO A 111 -6.05 -11.33 13.05
CA PRO A 111 -6.07 -11.15 14.50
C PRO A 111 -4.76 -10.57 15.06
N ILE A 112 -3.61 -10.94 14.49
CA ILE A 112 -2.30 -10.37 14.87
C ILE A 112 -2.28 -8.86 14.68
N ARG A 113 -2.89 -8.40 13.57
CA ARG A 113 -2.98 -6.99 13.23
C ARG A 113 -3.92 -6.21 14.12
N ARG A 114 -4.99 -6.84 14.62
CA ARG A 114 -5.85 -6.26 15.65
C ARG A 114 -5.08 -6.14 16.98
N PHE A 115 -4.35 -7.18 17.36
CA PHE A 115 -3.62 -7.21 18.64
C PHE A 115 -2.59 -6.08 18.78
N TYR A 116 -1.66 -5.92 17.81
CA TYR A 116 -0.64 -4.87 17.93
C TYR A 116 -1.21 -3.45 17.76
N ARG A 117 -2.35 -3.30 17.08
CA ARG A 117 -3.01 -2.01 16.84
C ARG A 117 -3.87 -1.58 18.04
N TYR A 118 -4.46 -2.54 18.75
CA TYR A 118 -5.37 -2.34 19.88
C TYR A 118 -4.90 -1.32 20.93
N PRO A 119 -3.67 -1.36 21.47
CA PRO A 119 -3.28 -0.44 22.53
C PRO A 119 -3.34 1.02 22.07
N TRP A 120 -2.99 1.27 20.81
CA TRP A 120 -2.97 2.61 20.24
C TRP A 120 -4.36 3.11 19.82
N ASP A 121 -5.22 2.20 19.34
CA ASP A 121 -6.65 2.48 19.10
C ASP A 121 -7.36 2.86 20.42
N ALA A 122 -7.12 2.09 21.49
CA ALA A 122 -7.69 2.36 22.80
C ALA A 122 -7.19 3.69 23.38
N PHE A 123 -5.89 4.00 23.20
CA PHE A 123 -5.32 5.27 23.66
C PHE A 123 -5.95 6.47 22.94
N GLU A 124 -6.13 6.37 21.62
CA GLU A 124 -6.76 7.41 20.82
C GLU A 124 -8.22 7.65 21.22
N GLN A 125 -9.01 6.60 21.31
CA GLN A 125 -10.44 6.70 21.60
C GLN A 125 -10.71 7.17 23.04
N LYS A 126 -9.93 6.69 24.02
CA LYS A 126 -10.17 6.98 25.44
C LYS A 126 -9.55 8.29 25.91
N PHE A 127 -8.44 8.73 25.31
CA PHE A 127 -7.69 9.89 25.82
C PHE A 127 -7.51 11.01 24.80
N LEU A 128 -7.10 10.69 23.56
CA LEU A 128 -6.76 11.73 22.57
C LEU A 128 -8.01 12.44 22.04
N ILE A 129 -8.99 11.68 21.55
CA ILE A 129 -10.21 12.24 20.95
C ILE A 129 -11.00 13.10 21.96
N PRO A 130 -11.25 12.66 23.21
CA PRO A 130 -12.02 13.47 24.16
C PRO A 130 -11.33 14.78 24.56
N LYS A 131 -9.99 14.84 24.53
CA LYS A 131 -9.23 16.02 24.99
C LYS A 131 -8.85 16.98 23.88
N LEU A 132 -8.51 16.46 22.70
CA LEU A 132 -7.94 17.23 21.59
C LEU A 132 -8.87 17.34 20.38
N GLY A 133 -9.97 16.58 20.39
CA GLY A 133 -10.89 16.46 19.27
C GLY A 133 -10.44 15.43 18.22
N LEU A 134 -11.32 15.19 17.26
CA LEU A 134 -11.18 14.12 16.28
C LEU A 134 -9.95 14.30 15.37
N TYR A 135 -9.76 15.52 14.86
CA TYR A 135 -8.67 15.83 13.93
C TYR A 135 -7.29 15.62 14.57
N TRP A 136 -7.05 16.25 15.72
CA TRP A 136 -5.76 16.16 16.41
C TRP A 136 -5.52 14.78 17.02
N GLY A 137 -6.57 14.08 17.45
CA GLY A 137 -6.46 12.70 17.92
C GLY A 137 -5.92 11.77 16.83
N HIS A 138 -6.50 11.83 15.63
CA HIS A 138 -6.03 11.07 14.47
C HIS A 138 -4.63 11.47 14.01
N PHE A 139 -4.32 12.77 14.01
CA PHE A 139 -3.00 13.25 13.65
C PHE A 139 -1.91 12.69 14.58
N LEU A 140 -2.08 12.82 15.90
CA LEU A 140 -1.11 12.33 16.89
C LEU A 140 -0.97 10.81 16.84
N ARG A 141 -2.08 10.10 16.60
CA ARG A 141 -2.08 8.65 16.42
C ARG A 141 -1.13 8.22 15.29
N VAL A 142 -1.09 8.93 14.17
CA VAL A 142 -0.19 8.57 13.07
C VAL A 142 1.23 9.09 13.27
N PHE A 143 1.36 10.29 13.83
CA PHE A 143 2.64 11.00 13.90
C PHE A 143 3.54 10.47 15.01
N VAL A 144 3.03 10.31 16.23
CA VAL A 144 3.84 9.99 17.41
C VAL A 144 4.61 8.66 17.27
N PRO A 145 4.00 7.55 16.85
CA PRO A 145 4.73 6.28 16.72
C PRO A 145 5.82 6.35 15.64
N LYS A 146 5.55 7.04 14.53
CA LYS A 146 6.52 7.23 13.45
C LYS A 146 7.69 8.09 13.90
N PHE A 147 7.41 9.16 14.64
CA PHE A 147 8.44 10.02 15.22
C PHE A 147 9.31 9.26 16.22
N MET A 148 8.70 8.49 17.13
CA MET A 148 9.45 7.64 18.07
C MET A 148 10.34 6.64 17.34
N LEU A 149 9.82 5.92 16.34
CA LEU A 149 10.61 5.00 15.52
C LEU A 149 11.75 5.71 14.79
N ALA A 150 11.53 6.92 14.29
CA ALA A 150 12.59 7.72 13.65
C ALA A 150 13.70 8.08 14.65
N VAL A 151 13.35 8.57 15.84
CA VAL A 151 14.32 8.92 16.89
C VAL A 151 15.10 7.67 17.35
N PHE A 152 14.41 6.56 17.61
CA PHE A 152 15.07 5.30 17.96
C PHE A 152 15.97 4.78 16.84
N GLY A 153 15.51 4.86 15.58
CA GLY A 153 16.30 4.46 14.42
C GLY A 153 17.57 5.29 14.27
N VAL A 154 17.46 6.62 14.41
CA VAL A 154 18.61 7.54 14.37
C VAL A 154 19.57 7.28 15.53
N GLY A 155 19.05 7.13 16.76
CA GLY A 155 19.86 6.84 17.94
C GLY A 155 20.58 5.49 17.85
N PHE A 156 19.88 4.44 17.40
CA PHE A 156 20.47 3.12 17.14
C PHE A 156 21.54 3.21 16.06
N TYR A 157 21.24 3.85 14.94
CA TYR A 157 22.20 4.03 13.86
C TYR A 157 23.45 4.79 14.33
N TYR A 158 23.27 5.93 15.01
CA TYR A 158 24.36 6.69 15.61
C TYR A 158 25.20 5.87 16.58
N TYR A 159 24.57 5.13 17.49
CA TYR A 159 25.26 4.24 18.42
C TYR A 159 26.11 3.21 17.67
N THR A 160 25.55 2.59 16.62
CA THR A 160 26.29 1.62 15.82
C THR A 160 27.45 2.26 15.05
N LEU A 161 27.35 3.50 14.58
CA LEU A 161 28.46 4.21 13.96
C LEU A 161 29.54 4.58 14.98
N LYS A 162 29.14 5.01 16.18
CA LYS A 162 30.05 5.50 17.22
C LYS A 162 30.85 4.40 17.89
N TYR A 163 30.23 3.25 18.19
CA TYR A 163 30.88 2.21 18.99
C TYR A 163 31.31 0.98 18.20
N ASN A 164 30.73 0.73 17.01
CA ASN A 164 31.21 -0.36 16.14
C ASN A 164 32.28 0.16 15.19
N HIS A 165 33.42 0.56 15.75
CA HIS A 165 34.60 0.89 14.96
C HIS A 165 35.14 -0.36 14.23
N LYS A 166 35.61 -0.14 13.00
CA LYS A 166 36.24 -1.18 12.19
C LYS A 166 37.52 -1.64 12.88
N THR A 167 37.57 -2.90 13.26
CA THR A 167 38.77 -3.54 13.82
C THR A 167 38.97 -4.86 13.10
N TRP A 168 40.14 -5.50 13.25
CA TRP A 168 40.34 -6.82 12.66
C TRP A 168 39.35 -7.88 13.22
N ILE A 169 38.82 -7.68 14.43
CA ILE A 169 37.76 -8.53 15.02
C ILE A 169 36.39 -8.17 14.44
N ASN A 170 36.06 -6.87 14.40
CA ASN A 170 34.78 -6.38 13.86
C ASN A 170 34.94 -5.90 12.41
N ARG A 171 34.78 -6.85 11.48
CA ARG A 171 34.92 -6.64 10.02
C ARG A 171 33.74 -5.92 9.35
N LYS A 172 32.62 -5.69 10.05
CA LYS A 172 31.44 -5.03 9.47
C LYS A 172 31.81 -3.60 9.06
N ARG A 173 31.65 -3.29 7.77
CA ARG A 173 31.97 -1.98 7.19
C ARG A 173 30.70 -1.14 7.11
N HIS A 174 30.69 0.01 7.78
CA HIS A 174 29.75 1.06 7.45
C HIS A 174 30.18 1.70 6.12
N LEU A 175 29.25 1.83 5.17
CA LEU A 175 29.54 2.34 3.82
C LEU A 175 30.12 3.77 3.86
N PHE A 176 29.75 4.55 4.87
CA PHE A 176 30.20 5.92 5.14
C PHE A 176 31.39 5.93 6.09
N THR A 177 32.51 5.37 5.67
CA THR A 177 33.80 5.79 6.24
C THR A 177 34.16 7.09 5.52
N PRO A 178 34.35 8.25 6.19
CA PRO A 178 34.73 9.45 5.48
C PRO A 178 36.05 9.15 4.75
N ALA A 179 36.02 9.22 3.42
CA ALA A 179 37.23 9.27 2.63
C ALA A 179 38.07 10.43 3.16
N ASN A 180 39.39 10.21 3.26
CA ASN A 180 40.39 11.15 3.75
C ASN A 180 39.96 12.60 3.47
N ARG A 181 39.56 13.33 4.52
CA ARG A 181 39.23 14.75 4.35
C ARG A 181 40.53 15.46 3.95
N PRO A 182 40.54 16.28 2.89
CA PRO A 182 41.73 17.04 2.54
C PRO A 182 42.08 17.96 3.72
N LEU A 183 43.33 17.89 4.17
CA LEU A 183 43.86 18.86 5.13
C LEU A 183 44.05 20.19 4.39
N LEU A 184 43.15 21.15 4.61
CA LEU A 184 43.19 22.44 3.91
C LEU A 184 44.47 23.24 4.19
N ARG A 185 45.04 23.12 5.40
CA ARG A 185 46.24 23.85 5.85
C ARG A 185 47.40 22.91 6.12
N ARG A 186 47.65 21.98 5.19
CA ARG A 186 48.70 20.96 5.34
C ARG A 186 50.09 21.59 5.47
N ASP A 187 50.40 22.55 4.60
CA ASP A 187 51.74 23.14 4.50
C ASP A 187 52.09 24.00 5.73
N GLU A 188 51.13 24.75 6.26
CA GLU A 188 51.29 25.53 7.50
C GLU A 188 51.56 24.64 8.72
N ILE A 189 50.84 23.50 8.82
CA ILE A 189 51.01 22.55 9.93
C ILE A 189 52.37 21.87 9.83
N GLU A 190 52.82 21.51 8.63
CA GLU A 190 54.13 20.89 8.42
C GLU A 190 55.28 21.87 8.72
N ALA A 191 55.12 23.14 8.35
CA ALA A 191 56.09 24.18 8.66
C ALA A 191 56.20 24.45 10.19
N ALA A 192 55.07 24.43 10.91
CA ALA A 192 55.06 24.64 12.35
C ALA A 192 55.47 23.38 13.14
N TYR A 193 55.09 22.19 12.66
CA TYR A 193 55.25 20.91 13.34
C TYR A 193 55.65 19.81 12.33
N PRO A 194 56.93 19.76 11.92
CA PRO A 194 57.38 18.80 10.91
C PRO A 194 57.18 17.35 11.38
N GLY A 195 56.64 16.50 10.50
CA GLY A 195 56.40 15.07 10.74
C GLY A 195 55.19 14.73 11.62
N TYR A 196 54.45 15.72 12.14
CA TYR A 196 53.26 15.47 12.95
C TYR A 196 52.08 14.96 12.13
N ILE A 197 51.99 15.37 10.87
CA ILE A 197 50.90 14.97 9.96
C ILE A 197 50.95 13.46 9.70
N GLU A 198 52.15 12.90 9.54
CA GLU A 198 52.36 11.45 9.33
C GLU A 198 51.99 10.63 10.56
N LYS A 199 52.23 11.17 11.76
CA LYS A 199 51.86 10.51 13.02
C LYS A 199 50.36 10.60 13.31
N GLY A 200 49.74 11.74 12.97
CA GLY A 200 48.34 12.02 13.29
C GLY A 200 47.33 11.40 12.31
N ILE A 201 47.72 11.17 11.06
CA ILE A 201 46.81 10.65 10.02
C ILE A 201 47.19 9.22 9.65
N TYR A 202 46.21 8.32 9.70
CA TYR A 202 46.32 6.99 9.10
C TYR A 202 46.34 7.13 7.58
N ASN A 203 47.53 7.19 6.97
CA ASN A 203 47.70 7.12 5.53
C ASN A 203 48.17 5.71 5.13
N PRO A 204 47.30 4.83 4.61
CA PRO A 204 47.72 3.51 4.16
C PRO A 204 48.60 3.68 2.90
N GLN A 205 49.90 3.46 3.06
CA GLN A 205 50.88 3.58 1.98
C GLN A 205 50.94 2.30 1.14
N THR A 206 50.74 1.15 1.77
CA THR A 206 50.81 -0.17 1.13
C THR A 206 49.44 -0.87 1.08
N PRO A 207 49.19 -1.75 0.11
CA PRO A 207 47.95 -2.55 0.05
C PRO A 207 47.66 -3.31 1.35
N LYS A 208 48.70 -3.78 2.05
CA LYS A 208 48.59 -4.50 3.32
C LYS A 208 47.94 -3.65 4.41
N ASP A 209 48.23 -2.34 4.43
CA ASP A 209 47.69 -1.42 5.43
C ASP A 209 46.16 -1.35 5.35
N PHE A 210 45.58 -1.37 4.14
CA PHE A 210 44.12 -1.35 3.97
C PHE A 210 43.40 -2.53 4.64
N TYR A 211 44.08 -3.66 4.81
CA TYR A 211 43.54 -4.88 5.43
C TYR A 211 43.99 -5.10 6.87
N ASP A 212 44.98 -4.33 7.36
CA ASP A 212 45.54 -4.51 8.70
C ASP A 212 44.55 -4.09 9.82
N LEU A 213 43.68 -3.11 9.56
CA LEU A 213 42.61 -2.67 10.49
C LEU A 213 43.12 -2.40 11.93
N GLY A 214 44.33 -1.87 12.04
CA GLY A 214 45.00 -1.61 13.31
C GLY A 214 45.39 -2.88 14.06
N PHE A 215 45.69 -3.99 13.38
CA PHE A 215 46.29 -5.19 13.98
C PHE A 215 47.75 -4.90 14.36
N SER A 216 48.56 -4.41 13.42
CA SER A 216 49.99 -4.12 13.61
C SER A 216 50.30 -3.07 14.69
N ARG A 217 49.37 -2.13 14.95
CA ARG A 217 49.55 -1.02 15.89
C ARG A 217 49.26 -1.37 17.35
N ARG A 218 48.87 -2.62 17.62
CA ARG A 218 48.50 -3.04 18.96
C ARG A 218 49.74 -3.29 19.77
N THR A 219 49.86 -2.56 20.87
CA THR A 219 50.76 -2.92 21.96
C THR A 219 50.02 -3.93 22.83
N SER A 220 50.58 -5.13 23.04
CA SER A 220 50.05 -6.03 24.05
C SER A 220 50.27 -5.38 25.42
N HIS A 221 49.22 -5.32 26.24
CA HIS A 221 49.37 -4.86 27.64
C HIS A 221 50.10 -5.90 28.50
N LEU A 222 50.08 -7.16 28.06
CA LEU A 222 50.90 -8.24 28.59
C LEU A 222 52.20 -8.30 27.81
N ASP A 223 53.30 -8.05 28.49
CA ASP A 223 54.63 -8.37 27.99
C ASP A 223 54.83 -9.88 28.18
N VAL A 224 54.83 -10.63 27.08
CA VAL A 224 54.93 -12.09 27.09
C VAL A 224 56.40 -12.55 27.16
N GLY A 225 57.34 -11.60 27.29
CA GLY A 225 58.77 -11.84 27.23
C GLY A 225 59.24 -12.15 25.81
N ASN A 226 60.55 -12.32 25.64
CA ASN A 226 61.10 -12.73 24.35
C ASN A 226 60.63 -14.14 23.99
N THR A 227 60.11 -14.31 22.78
CA THR A 227 59.75 -15.63 22.28
C THR A 227 61.00 -16.47 22.12
N GLU A 228 61.04 -17.66 22.74
CA GLU A 228 62.14 -18.62 22.58
C GLU A 228 62.23 -19.25 21.17
N ARG A 229 61.31 -18.92 20.26
CA ARG A 229 61.30 -19.46 18.90
C ARG A 229 62.30 -18.71 18.02
N PRO A 230 63.15 -19.43 17.25
CA PRO A 230 64.25 -18.84 16.50
C PRO A 230 63.84 -18.17 15.17
N TRP A 231 62.61 -17.67 15.05
CA TRP A 231 62.13 -16.97 13.85
C TRP A 231 61.31 -15.73 14.15
#